data_AF-A0A1S3DQV7-F1
#
_entry.id   AF-A0A1S3DQV7-F1
#
_cell.length_a   1.000
_cell.length_b   1.000
_cell.length_c   1.000
_cell.angle_alpha   90.00
_cell.angle_beta   90.00
_cell.angle_gamma   90.00
#
_symmetry.space_group_name_H-M   'P 1'
#
loop_
_entity.id
_entity.type
_entity.pdbx_description
1 polymer ?
#
loop_
_entity_poly.entity_id
_entity_poly.type
_entity_poly.pdbx_seq_one_letter_code
_entity_poly.pdbx_strand_id
1 'polypeptide(L)'
;MRCTVADQRIKTLLDNLTNSFRSGRPGSPLSSIFNIIPPLSRFDEGKRIQRKATHMLRGFFKENIQEHLATLDPKNPRDLYDAYLIEQKEARERGIDADLWSGNIAETL
;
A
#
# COMPACT_ATOMS: atom_id res chain seq x y z
N MET A 1 -0.86 -17.75 -1.97
CA MET A 1 0.32 -18.03 -1.13
C MET A 1 -0.08 -18.23 0.35
N ARG A 2 0.36 -19.29 1.06
CA ARG A 2 0.13 -19.44 2.52
C ARG A 2 1.16 -18.61 3.28
N CYS A 3 0.86 -17.33 3.48
CA CYS A 3 1.67 -16.40 4.25
C CYS A 3 1.63 -16.77 5.75
N THR A 4 2.54 -17.65 6.19
CA THR A 4 2.67 -17.97 7.62
C THR A 4 3.61 -16.99 8.30
N VAL A 5 3.37 -16.67 9.57
CA VAL A 5 4.20 -15.74 10.36
C VAL A 5 5.68 -16.18 10.44
N ALA A 6 5.96 -17.45 10.16
CA ALA A 6 7.31 -18.00 10.12
C ALA A 6 8.12 -17.62 8.86
N ASP A 7 7.45 -17.16 7.78
CA ASP A 7 8.08 -16.85 6.49
C ASP A 7 9.07 -15.69 6.61
N GLN A 8 10.30 -15.92 6.12
CA GLN A 8 11.38 -14.94 6.13
C GLN A 8 11.04 -13.68 5.33
N ARG A 9 10.24 -13.80 4.26
CA ARG A 9 9.78 -12.65 3.45
C ARG A 9 8.88 -11.73 4.29
N ILE A 10 7.96 -12.31 5.04
CA ILE A 10 7.02 -11.58 5.89
C ILE A 10 7.76 -10.94 7.05
N LYS A 11 8.65 -11.69 7.71
CA LYS A 11 9.52 -11.14 8.76
C LYS A 11 10.31 -9.93 8.26
N THR A 12 10.96 -10.07 7.10
CA THR A 12 11.72 -8.97 6.48
C THR A 12 10.84 -7.76 6.19
N LEU A 13 9.61 -7.97 5.69
CA LEU A 13 8.66 -6.90 5.42
C LEU A 13 8.20 -6.21 6.71
N LEU A 14 7.88 -6.99 7.75
CA LEU A 14 7.48 -6.49 9.07
C LEU A 14 8.60 -5.73 9.78
N ASP A 15 9.84 -6.21 9.70
CA ASP A 15 11.00 -5.54 10.29
C ASP A 15 11.25 -4.19 9.60
N ASN A 16 11.19 -4.14 8.27
CA ASN A 16 11.34 -2.90 7.53
C ASN A 16 10.19 -1.92 7.80
N LEU A 17 8.96 -2.42 7.93
CA LEU A 17 7.80 -1.61 8.28
C LEU A 17 7.92 -1.06 9.71
N THR A 18 8.32 -1.89 10.66
CA THR A 18 8.58 -1.50 12.05
C THR A 18 9.70 -0.45 12.11
N ASN A 19 10.79 -0.66 11.38
CA ASN A 19 11.88 0.31 11.28
C ASN A 19 11.42 1.61 10.61
N SER A 20 10.52 1.54 9.64
CA SER A 20 9.89 2.73 9.03
C SER A 20 9.03 3.50 10.02
N PHE A 21 8.21 2.82 10.82
CA PHE A 21 7.40 3.47 11.86
C PHE A 21 8.23 4.01 13.02
N ARG A 22 9.36 3.38 13.36
CA ARG A 22 10.28 3.86 14.40
C ARG A 22 11.19 5.00 13.91
N SER A 23 11.58 4.99 12.64
CA SER A 23 12.40 6.05 12.02
C SER A 23 11.55 7.26 11.60
N GLY A 24 10.29 7.02 11.26
CA GLY A 24 9.27 8.05 11.19
C GLY A 24 8.99 8.53 12.59
N ARG A 25 9.39 9.75 12.92
CA ARG A 25 8.73 10.53 13.97
C ARG A 25 7.61 11.31 13.27
N PRO A 26 6.42 10.74 13.01
CA PRO A 26 5.27 11.54 12.58
C PRO A 26 5.03 12.57 13.69
N GLY A 27 5.40 13.83 13.44
CA GLY A 27 5.36 14.92 14.43
C GLY A 27 6.71 15.43 14.96
N SER A 28 7.87 14.97 14.45
CA SER A 28 9.15 15.62 14.82
C SER A 28 9.28 17.01 14.22
N PRO A 29 9.56 18.06 15.03
CA PRO A 29 9.83 19.40 14.51
C PRO A 29 10.96 19.42 13.46
N LEU A 30 11.97 18.56 13.60
CA LEU A 30 13.10 18.47 12.67
C LEU A 30 12.72 17.91 11.29
N SER A 31 11.73 17.01 11.22
CA SER A 31 11.23 16.44 9.95
C SER A 31 10.57 17.51 9.09
N SER A 32 9.84 18.45 9.72
CA SER A 32 9.26 19.61 9.06
C SER A 32 10.34 20.56 8.53
N ILE A 33 11.45 20.76 9.26
CA ILE A 33 12.56 21.65 8.83
C ILE A 33 13.25 21.13 7.55
N PHE A 34 13.50 19.82 7.45
CA PHE A 34 14.05 19.22 6.22
C PHE A 34 13.10 19.24 5.02
N ASN A 35 11.80 19.49 5.23
CA ASN A 35 10.82 19.65 4.15
C ASN A 35 10.75 21.10 3.62
N ILE A 36 11.21 22.09 4.40
CA ILE A 36 11.22 23.50 4.03
C ILE A 36 12.41 23.84 3.12
N ILE A 37 13.50 23.09 3.19
CA ILE A 37 14.71 23.31 2.39
C ILE A 37 14.97 22.07 1.50
N PRO A 38 14.52 22.08 0.22
CA PRO A 38 14.63 20.94 -0.69
C PRO A 38 16.02 20.30 -0.82
N PRO A 39 17.16 21.05 -0.85
CA PRO A 39 18.48 20.41 -0.93
C PRO A 39 18.88 19.64 0.33
N LEU A 40 18.42 20.06 1.53
CA LEU A 40 18.73 19.36 2.79
C LEU A 40 17.88 18.09 2.98
N SER A 41 16.74 17.99 2.29
CA SER A 41 15.87 16.81 2.32
C SER A 41 16.54 15.50 1.86
N ARG A 42 17.67 15.59 1.14
CA ARG A 42 18.45 14.43 0.68
C ARG A 42 19.25 13.74 1.80
N PHE A 43 19.53 14.46 2.89
CA PHE A 43 20.26 13.94 4.06
C PHE A 43 19.32 13.33 5.11
N ASP A 44 18.01 13.36 4.88
CA ASP A 44 17.03 12.79 5.78
C ASP A 44 17.04 11.25 5.67
N GLU A 45 17.79 10.62 6.57
CA GLU A 45 17.88 9.16 6.70
C GLU A 45 16.51 8.54 7.00
N GLY A 46 15.65 9.23 7.75
CA GLY A 46 14.28 8.80 8.02
C GLY A 46 13.43 8.72 6.75
N LYS A 47 13.53 9.71 5.85
CA LYS A 47 12.87 9.65 4.53
C LYS A 47 13.39 8.49 3.68
N ARG A 48 14.68 8.16 3.76
CA ARG A 48 15.26 7.02 3.02
C ARG A 48 14.70 5.69 3.52
N ILE A 49 14.62 5.50 4.84
CA ILE A 49 14.06 4.28 5.44
C ILE A 49 12.58 4.14 5.07
N GLN A 50 11.80 5.22 5.18
CA GLN A 50 10.39 5.23 4.79
C GLN A 50 10.20 4.87 3.32
N ARG A 51 10.93 5.52 2.40
CA ARG A 51 10.86 5.21 0.96
C ARG A 51 11.20 3.74 0.67
N LYS A 52 12.22 3.20 1.34
CA LYS A 52 12.60 1.79 1.20
C LYS A 52 11.46 0.87 1.63
N ALA A 53 10.86 1.11 2.79
CA ALA A 53 9.73 0.33 3.29
C ALA A 53 8.52 0.41 2.36
N THR A 54 8.15 1.61 1.89
CA THR A 54 7.06 1.81 0.91
C THR A 54 7.33 1.05 -0.39
N HIS A 55 8.56 1.09 -0.91
CA HIS A 55 8.92 0.37 -2.13
C HIS A 55 8.77 -1.15 -1.97
N MET A 56 9.24 -1.71 -0.85
CA MET A 56 9.11 -3.14 -0.56
C MET A 56 7.65 -3.57 -0.37
N LEU A 57 6.86 -2.78 0.36
CA LEU A 57 5.43 -3.03 0.51
C LEU A 57 4.72 -3.02 -0.85
N ARG A 58 5.00 -2.02 -1.69
CA ARG A 58 4.42 -1.92 -3.03
C ARG A 58 4.78 -3.12 -3.90
N GLY A 59 6.02 -3.58 -3.85
CA GLY A 59 6.45 -4.79 -4.54
C GLY A 59 5.69 -6.02 -4.07
N PHE A 60 5.60 -6.22 -2.75
CA PHE A 60 4.87 -7.33 -2.15
C PHE A 60 3.38 -7.34 -2.54
N PHE A 61 2.69 -6.21 -2.42
CA PHE A 61 1.28 -6.11 -2.81
C PHE A 61 1.11 -6.34 -4.32
N LYS A 62 2.00 -5.82 -5.16
CA LYS A 62 1.94 -6.01 -6.61
C LYS A 62 2.03 -7.49 -7.00
N GLU A 63 2.96 -8.23 -6.42
CA GLU A 63 3.09 -9.68 -6.65
C GLU A 63 1.81 -10.43 -6.25
N ASN A 64 1.28 -10.14 -5.06
CA ASN A 64 0.04 -10.75 -4.58
C ASN A 64 -1.13 -10.41 -5.51
N ILE A 65 -1.30 -9.15 -5.91
CA ILE A 65 -2.37 -8.74 -6.83
C ILE A 65 -2.26 -9.48 -8.17
N GLN A 66 -1.05 -9.69 -8.69
CA GLN A 66 -0.83 -10.46 -9.93
C GLN A 66 -1.24 -11.93 -9.79
N GLU A 67 -0.94 -12.57 -8.65
CA GLU A 67 -1.40 -13.94 -8.35
C GLU A 67 -2.94 -14.03 -8.30
N HIS A 68 -3.59 -13.05 -7.66
CA HIS A 68 -5.05 -13.02 -7.55
C HIS A 68 -5.69 -12.76 -8.92
N LEU A 69 -5.19 -11.81 -9.71
CA LEU A 69 -5.65 -11.56 -11.08
C LEU A 69 -5.56 -12.80 -11.97
N ALA A 70 -4.50 -13.60 -11.85
CA ALA A 70 -4.32 -14.82 -12.65
C ALA A 70 -5.30 -15.95 -12.26
N THR A 71 -5.84 -15.93 -11.04
CA THR A 71 -6.71 -16.99 -10.49
C THR A 71 -8.09 -16.48 -10.09
N LEU A 72 -8.45 -15.27 -10.53
CA LEU A 72 -9.66 -14.58 -10.10
C LEU A 72 -10.91 -15.28 -10.63
N ASP A 73 -11.78 -15.71 -9.73
CA ASP A 73 -13.12 -16.18 -10.04
C ASP A 73 -14.16 -15.17 -9.54
N PRO A 74 -14.79 -14.38 -10.43
CA PRO A 74 -15.78 -13.39 -10.04
C PRO A 74 -16.98 -13.96 -9.28
N LYS A 75 -17.27 -15.26 -9.40
CA LYS A 75 -18.42 -15.90 -8.74
C LYS A 75 -18.10 -16.39 -7.33
N ASN A 76 -16.81 -16.46 -6.98
CA ASN A 76 -16.37 -17.00 -5.70
C ASN A 76 -15.12 -16.24 -5.19
N PRO A 77 -15.28 -14.99 -4.71
CA PRO A 77 -14.18 -14.22 -4.16
C PRO A 77 -13.65 -14.89 -2.88
N ARG A 78 -12.33 -15.13 -2.82
CA ARG A 78 -11.71 -15.87 -1.71
C ARG A 78 -11.30 -14.93 -0.57
N ASP A 79 -10.89 -13.72 -0.91
CA ASP A 79 -10.38 -12.75 0.04
C ASP A 79 -10.60 -11.29 -0.43
N LEU A 80 -10.05 -10.36 0.34
CA LEU A 80 -10.15 -8.93 0.08
C LEU A 80 -9.53 -8.53 -1.27
N TYR A 81 -8.48 -9.21 -1.75
CA TYR A 81 -7.90 -8.89 -3.05
C TYR A 81 -8.89 -9.20 -4.15
N ASP A 82 -9.50 -10.39 -4.13
CA ASP A 82 -10.49 -10.78 -5.14
C ASP A 82 -11.70 -9.83 -5.12
N ALA A 83 -12.24 -9.52 -3.92
CA ALA A 83 -13.37 -8.61 -3.78
C ALA A 83 -13.04 -7.20 -4.31
N TYR A 84 -11.88 -6.65 -3.96
CA TYR A 84 -11.43 -5.34 -4.42
C TYR A 84 -11.23 -5.29 -5.94
N LEU A 85 -10.68 -6.35 -6.53
CA LEU A 85 -10.47 -6.43 -7.98
C LEU A 85 -11.79 -6.51 -8.76
N ILE A 86 -12.78 -7.23 -8.23
CA ILE A 86 -14.13 -7.30 -8.82
C ILE A 86 -14.79 -5.93 -8.75
N GLU A 87 -14.79 -5.30 -7.57
CA GLU A 87 -15.38 -3.97 -7.38
C GLU A 87 -14.74 -2.92 -8.30
N GLN A 88 -13.40 -2.92 -8.43
CA GLN A 88 -12.71 -2.04 -9.37
C GLN A 88 -13.13 -2.27 -10.82
N LYS A 89 -13.33 -3.54 -11.21
CA LYS A 89 -13.78 -3.88 -12.56
C LYS A 89 -15.21 -3.39 -12.82
N GLU A 90 -16.12 -3.64 -11.88
CA GLU A 90 -17.50 -3.17 -11.97
C GLU A 90 -17.59 -1.64 -12.02
N ALA A 91 -16.81 -0.95 -11.19
CA ALA A 91 -16.76 0.51 -11.19
C ALA A 91 -16.30 1.07 -12.54
N ARG A 92 -15.33 0.41 -13.19
CA ARG A 92 -14.87 0.79 -14.53
C ARG A 92 -15.94 0.55 -15.59
N GLU A 93 -16.69 -0.55 -15.49
CA GLU A 93 -17.81 -0.83 -16.40
C GLU A 93 -18.95 0.17 -16.24
N ARG A 94 -19.18 0.67 -15.02
CA ARG A 94 -20.15 1.74 -14.71
C ARG A 94 -19.64 3.14 -15.02
N GLY A 95 -18.35 3.31 -15.32
CA GLY A 95 -17.72 4.61 -15.57
C GLY A 95 -17.56 5.50 -14.32
N ILE A 96 -17.56 4.90 -13.12
CA ILE A 96 -17.43 5.59 -11.82
C ILE A 96 -16.11 5.26 -11.11
N ASP A 97 -15.14 4.67 -11.81
CA ASP A 97 -13.88 4.21 -11.21
C ASP A 97 -13.04 5.34 -10.61
N ALA A 98 -13.16 6.56 -11.14
CA ALA A 98 -12.56 7.76 -10.56
C ALA A 98 -13.17 8.13 -9.19
N ASP A 99 -14.45 7.83 -8.98
CA ASP A 99 -15.19 8.16 -7.77
C ASP A 99 -15.24 7.01 -6.75
N LEU A 100 -14.69 5.84 -7.11
CA LEU A 100 -14.76 4.63 -6.28
C LEU A 100 -14.21 4.81 -4.86
N TRP A 101 -13.27 5.73 -4.68
CA TRP A 101 -12.60 5.97 -3.40
C TRP A 101 -12.72 7.42 -2.94
N SER A 102 -13.53 8.23 -3.63
CA SER A 102 -13.72 9.66 -3.30
C SER A 102 -14.76 9.87 -2.20
N GLY A 103 -15.50 8.83 -1.80
CA GLY A 103 -16.57 8.90 -0.81
C GLY A 103 -17.91 9.43 -1.36
N ASN A 104 -17.93 9.86 -2.63
CA ASN A 104 -19.10 10.47 -3.28
C ASN A 104 -20.16 9.46 -3.77
N ILE A 105 -19.85 8.15 -3.75
CA ILE A 105 -20.74 7.10 -4.28
C ILE A 105 -21.96 6.84 -3.37
N ALA A 106 -21.87 7.20 -2.09
CA ALA A 106 -22.94 6.98 -1.12
C ALA A 106 -24.25 7.74 -1.46
N GLU A 107 -24.20 8.72 -2.36
CA GLU A 107 -25.36 9.52 -2.79
C GLU A 107 -26.03 8.99 -4.08
N THR A 108 -25.50 7.93 -4.69
CA THR A 108 -25.97 7.41 -6.00
C THR A 108 -26.67 6.05 -5.96
N LEU A 109 -26.89 5.49 -4.76
CA LEU A 109 -27.66 4.25 -4.51
C LEU A 109 -28.95 4.58 -3.75
#